data_AF-A0A971CV04-F1
#
_entry.id   AF-A0A971CV04-F1
#
_cell.length_a   1.000
_cell.length_b   1.000
_cell.length_c   1.000
_cell.angle_alpha   90.00
_cell.angle_beta   90.00
_cell.angle_gamma   90.00
#
_symmetry.space_group_name_H-M   'P 1'
#
loop_
_entity.id
_entity.type
_entity.pdbx_description
1 polymer ?
#
loop_
_entity_poly.entity_id
_entity_poly.type
_entity_poly.pdbx_seq_one_letter_code
_entity_poly.pdbx_strand_id
1 'polypeptide(L)'
;MTSKHTGERGKRGFTLIELLVVIAIIAVLLGILLPALGAVREQGRRLVCGQNEKNMGLGLFAYANDYDGKLPMNEVDRWLFDVSYWTTDIIMRTGAFDRHTFYCPSWKQRDSILFWRYGENLPAGTPESYLAPEPTAEATRKDYHRIMGYYWLIDTEYGGGRKLDPFSYDGPKKQWVKSTTSTKYKAPAATVELITDVTASDGPNRETADFTQATGGCWSRWQVYDRSNHIRNSTKPSGGNILFLDGHVDWRKFDEMEVRWRIATSDNPSMWW
;
A
#
# COMPACT_ATOMS: atom_id res chain seq x y z
N MET A 1 57.35 -25.66 -55.31
CA MET A 1 56.10 -24.97 -54.93
C MET A 1 55.54 -25.77 -53.75
N THR A 2 55.50 -25.31 -52.50
CA THR A 2 54.86 -24.09 -51.97
C THR A 2 55.39 -23.81 -50.55
N SER A 3 55.85 -22.59 -50.30
CA SER A 3 56.16 -22.09 -48.94
C SER A 3 54.86 -21.76 -48.20
N LYS A 4 54.62 -22.37 -47.03
CA LYS A 4 53.54 -21.99 -46.10
C LYS A 4 54.09 -20.95 -45.13
N HIS A 5 53.70 -19.69 -45.30
CA HIS A 5 53.88 -18.67 -44.27
C HIS A 5 52.84 -18.87 -43.16
N THR A 6 53.26 -19.39 -42.01
CA THR A 6 52.47 -19.37 -40.77
C THR A 6 52.61 -17.99 -40.13
N GLY A 7 51.63 -17.11 -40.34
CA GLY A 7 51.57 -15.82 -39.66
C GLY A 7 51.28 -16.02 -38.17
N GLU A 8 52.28 -15.78 -37.32
CA GLU A 8 52.07 -15.64 -35.87
C GLU A 8 51.22 -14.38 -35.63
N ARG A 9 49.96 -14.59 -35.21
CA ARG A 9 49.13 -13.50 -34.70
C ARG A 9 49.69 -13.07 -33.34
N GLY A 10 50.50 -12.01 -33.34
CA GLY A 10 50.94 -11.36 -32.10
C GLY A 10 49.73 -11.00 -31.25
N LYS A 11 49.63 -11.61 -30.06
CA LYS A 11 48.57 -11.28 -29.10
C LYS A 11 48.82 -9.86 -28.58
N ARG A 12 48.01 -8.89 -29.00
CA ARG A 12 48.02 -7.54 -28.45
C ARG A 12 47.55 -7.60 -27.00
N GLY A 13 48.43 -7.26 -26.06
CA GLY A 13 48.08 -7.10 -24.65
C GLY A 13 47.41 -5.75 -24.42
N PHE A 14 46.41 -5.72 -23.55
CA PHE A 14 45.79 -4.48 -23.09
C PHE A 14 46.77 -3.69 -22.23
N THR A 15 46.88 -2.38 -22.45
CA THR A 15 47.66 -1.50 -21.59
C THR A 15 46.87 -1.15 -20.32
N LEU A 16 47.58 -0.88 -19.23
CA LEU A 16 46.96 -0.45 -17.97
C LEU A 16 46.17 0.85 -18.12
N ILE A 17 46.62 1.75 -19.01
CA ILE A 17 45.95 3.02 -19.32
C ILE A 17 44.61 2.77 -20.02
N GLU A 18 44.56 1.89 -21.03
CA GLU A 18 43.31 1.55 -21.72
C GLU A 18 42.26 0.99 -20.76
N LEU A 19 42.67 0.10 -19.84
CA LEU A 19 41.76 -0.42 -18.82
C LEU A 19 41.27 0.68 -17.87
N LEU A 20 42.16 1.57 -17.43
CA LEU A 20 41.85 2.64 -16.49
C LEU A 20 40.86 3.67 -17.08
N VAL A 21 41.01 4.03 -18.36
CA VAL A 21 40.09 4.94 -19.05
C VAL A 21 38.70 4.31 -19.17
N VAL A 22 38.61 3.01 -19.47
CA VAL A 22 37.32 2.31 -19.60
C VAL A 22 36.57 2.28 -18.28
N ILE A 23 37.24 1.92 -17.17
CA ILE A 23 36.57 1.92 -15.87
C ILE A 23 36.17 3.34 -15.44
N ALA A 24 36.95 4.37 -15.79
CA ALA A 24 36.61 5.76 -15.51
C ALA A 24 35.34 6.19 -16.25
N ILE A 25 35.21 5.85 -17.54
CA ILE A 25 34.01 6.12 -18.32
C ILE A 25 32.80 5.38 -17.74
N ILE A 26 32.94 4.09 -17.41
CA ILE A 26 31.85 3.31 -16.78
C ILE A 26 31.43 3.93 -15.45
N ALA A 27 32.38 4.37 -14.62
CA ALA A 27 32.08 5.01 -13.34
C ALA A 27 31.29 6.32 -13.52
N VAL A 28 31.66 7.16 -14.49
CA VAL A 28 30.93 8.40 -14.81
C VAL A 28 29.51 8.09 -15.30
N LEU A 29 29.36 7.12 -16.21
CA LEU A 29 28.05 6.72 -16.73
C LEU A 29 27.15 6.16 -15.63
N LEU A 30 27.67 5.27 -14.77
CA LEU A 30 26.93 4.72 -13.63
C LEU A 30 26.54 5.80 -12.62
N GLY A 31 27.41 6.80 -12.39
CA GLY A 31 27.10 7.94 -11.52
C GLY A 31 25.87 8.71 -11.96
N ILE A 32 25.66 8.87 -13.27
CA ILE A 32 24.48 9.54 -13.85
C ILE A 32 23.26 8.61 -13.86
N LEU A 33 23.45 7.30 -14.09
CA LEU A 33 22.37 6.32 -14.21
C LEU A 33 21.72 5.94 -12.86
N LEU A 34 22.49 5.88 -11.76
CA LEU A 34 21.98 5.42 -10.46
C LEU A 34 20.81 6.26 -9.90
N PRO A 35 20.86 7.61 -9.89
CA PRO A 35 19.73 8.42 -9.44
C PRO A 35 18.47 8.22 -10.30
N ALA A 36 18.66 8.15 -11.62
CA ALA A 36 17.56 7.92 -12.57
C ALA A 36 16.87 6.57 -12.33
N LEU A 37 17.66 5.51 -12.10
CA LEU A 37 17.13 4.18 -11.82
C LEU A 37 16.31 4.13 -10.52
N GLY A 38 16.71 4.89 -9.50
CA GLY A 38 15.93 5.04 -8.27
C GLY A 38 14.55 5.64 -8.51
N ALA A 39 14.48 6.73 -9.28
CA ALA A 39 13.21 7.38 -9.63
C ALA A 39 12.30 6.46 -10.47
N VAL A 40 12.86 5.76 -11.46
CA VAL A 40 12.11 4.81 -12.30
C VAL A 40 11.56 3.65 -11.49
N ARG A 41 12.34 3.08 -10.55
CA ARG A 41 11.87 2.01 -9.66
C ARG A 41 10.70 2.46 -8.80
N GLU A 42 10.77 3.69 -8.28
CA GLU A 42 9.69 4.25 -7.47
C GLU A 42 8.42 4.51 -8.30
N GLN A 43 8.56 5.07 -9.51
CA GLN A 43 7.44 5.19 -10.45
C GLN A 43 6.80 3.83 -10.77
N GLY A 44 7.61 2.79 -10.98
CA GLY A 44 7.13 1.43 -11.18
C GLY A 44 6.37 0.89 -9.97
N ARG A 45 6.87 1.13 -8.76
CA ARG A 45 6.15 0.77 -7.52
C ARG A 45 4.81 1.47 -7.40
N ARG A 46 4.75 2.77 -7.71
CA ARG A 46 3.49 3.54 -7.69
C ARG A 46 2.47 2.99 -8.67
N LEU A 47 2.90 2.65 -9.88
CA LEU A 47 2.03 2.05 -10.90
C LEU A 47 1.46 0.71 -10.42
N VAL A 48 2.31 -0.18 -9.87
CA VAL A 48 1.85 -1.47 -9.32
C VAL A 48 0.91 -1.26 -8.14
N CYS A 49 1.21 -0.29 -7.27
CA CYS A 49 0.38 0.07 -6.14
C CYS A 49 -1.02 0.53 -6.59
N GLY A 50 -1.11 1.46 -7.53
CA GLY A 50 -2.38 1.90 -8.08
C GLY A 50 -3.14 0.80 -8.82
N GLN A 51 -2.43 -0.12 -9.49
CA GLN A 51 -3.06 -1.30 -10.09
C GLN A 51 -3.62 -2.26 -9.03
N ASN A 52 -2.92 -2.43 -7.90
CA ASN A 52 -3.40 -3.22 -6.77
C ASN A 52 -4.69 -2.63 -6.20
N GLU A 53 -4.74 -1.32 -5.97
CA GLU A 53 -5.96 -0.63 -5.55
C GLU A 53 -7.09 -0.82 -6.55
N LYS A 54 -6.81 -0.68 -7.85
CA LYS A 54 -7.80 -0.92 -8.91
C LYS A 54 -8.33 -2.35 -8.89
N ASN A 55 -7.48 -3.35 -8.70
CA ASN A 55 -7.90 -4.76 -8.62
C ASN A 55 -8.82 -5.02 -7.42
N MET A 56 -8.52 -4.41 -6.26
CA MET A 56 -9.41 -4.46 -5.09
C MET A 56 -10.74 -3.75 -5.37
N GLY A 57 -10.69 -2.58 -6.03
CA GLY A 57 -11.86 -1.85 -6.49
C GLY A 57 -12.76 -2.68 -7.41
N LEU A 58 -12.18 -3.37 -8.39
CA LEU A 58 -12.92 -4.30 -9.26
C LEU A 58 -13.63 -5.38 -8.45
N GLY A 59 -12.97 -5.94 -7.43
CA GLY A 59 -13.59 -6.93 -6.56
C GLY A 59 -14.75 -6.37 -5.73
N LEU A 60 -14.62 -5.14 -5.24
CA LEU A 60 -15.69 -4.41 -4.54
C LEU A 60 -16.87 -4.10 -5.48
N PHE A 61 -16.61 -3.65 -6.70
CA PHE A 61 -17.65 -3.31 -7.66
C PHE A 61 -18.36 -4.55 -8.18
N ALA A 62 -17.64 -5.66 -8.38
CA ALA A 62 -18.24 -6.95 -8.72
C ALA A 62 -19.22 -7.39 -7.64
N TYR A 63 -18.83 -7.34 -6.37
CA TYR A 63 -19.74 -7.61 -5.27
C TYR A 63 -20.92 -6.62 -5.26
N ALA A 64 -20.66 -5.32 -5.37
CA ALA A 64 -21.72 -4.33 -5.33
C ALA A 64 -22.76 -4.54 -6.45
N ASN A 65 -22.34 -4.96 -7.64
CA ASN A 65 -23.25 -5.28 -8.73
C ASN A 65 -24.23 -6.42 -8.37
N ASP A 66 -23.76 -7.43 -7.64
CA ASP A 66 -24.57 -8.57 -7.23
C ASP A 66 -25.46 -8.27 -6.01
N TYR A 67 -25.17 -7.20 -5.26
CA TYR A 67 -25.80 -6.87 -3.97
C TYR A 67 -26.42 -5.46 -3.94
N ASP A 68 -27.16 -5.08 -4.98
CA ASP A 68 -27.93 -3.81 -5.08
C ASP A 68 -27.07 -2.54 -4.86
N GLY A 69 -25.83 -2.58 -5.34
CA GLY A 69 -24.86 -1.49 -5.18
C GLY A 69 -24.29 -1.36 -3.77
N LYS A 70 -24.51 -2.31 -2.85
CA LYS A 70 -23.95 -2.28 -1.50
C LYS A 70 -22.54 -2.84 -1.49
N LEU A 71 -21.63 -2.18 -0.77
CA LEU A 71 -20.29 -2.72 -0.56
C LEU A 71 -20.33 -3.84 0.50
N PRO A 72 -19.38 -4.79 0.47
CA PRO A 72 -19.26 -5.79 1.51
C PRO A 72 -19.05 -5.11 2.87
N MET A 73 -19.80 -5.55 3.86
CA MET A 73 -19.72 -4.99 5.21
C MET A 73 -18.35 -5.28 5.81
N ASN A 74 -17.74 -4.27 6.42
CA ASN A 74 -16.57 -4.46 7.27
C ASN A 74 -17.04 -4.52 8.73
N GLU A 75 -17.10 -5.72 9.30
CA GLU A 75 -17.62 -5.95 10.66
C GLU A 75 -16.63 -5.54 11.77
N VAL A 76 -15.56 -4.82 11.42
CA VAL A 76 -14.46 -4.45 12.32
C VAL A 76 -14.26 -2.94 12.29
N ASP A 77 -14.36 -2.29 13.45
CA ASP A 77 -14.28 -0.82 13.57
C ASP A 77 -13.10 -0.34 14.44
N ARG A 78 -11.94 -0.98 14.30
CA ARG A 78 -10.74 -0.63 15.09
C ARG A 78 -9.83 0.35 14.35
N TRP A 79 -9.22 -0.08 13.25
CA TRP A 79 -8.34 0.74 12.43
C TRP A 79 -8.76 0.77 10.96
N LEU A 80 -8.34 1.80 10.21
CA LEU A 80 -8.69 1.93 8.78
C LEU A 80 -8.09 0.83 7.90
N PHE A 81 -7.08 0.12 8.39
CA PHE A 81 -6.46 -1.02 7.71
C PHE A 81 -6.97 -2.37 8.21
N ASP A 82 -7.90 -2.38 9.17
CA ASP A 82 -8.51 -3.62 9.67
C ASP A 82 -9.69 -3.96 8.78
N VAL A 83 -9.60 -5.10 8.10
CA VAL A 83 -10.64 -5.56 7.18
C VAL A 83 -11.06 -6.97 7.59
N SER A 84 -12.37 -7.20 7.64
CA SER A 84 -12.92 -8.51 7.99
C SER A 84 -12.42 -9.59 7.03
N TYR A 85 -12.32 -10.81 7.57
CA TYR A 85 -12.02 -11.99 6.78
C TYR A 85 -13.06 -12.22 5.66
N TRP A 86 -14.32 -11.85 5.89
CA TRP A 86 -15.38 -12.01 4.90
C TRP A 86 -15.19 -11.08 3.70
N THR A 87 -14.97 -9.79 3.97
CA THR A 87 -14.71 -8.78 2.93
C THR A 87 -13.50 -9.16 2.08
N THR A 88 -12.39 -9.58 2.72
CA THR A 88 -11.16 -9.92 1.99
C THR A 88 -11.31 -11.18 1.13
N ASP A 89 -12.01 -12.22 1.60
CA ASP A 89 -12.26 -13.42 0.79
C ASP A 89 -13.13 -13.16 -0.43
N ILE A 90 -14.15 -12.31 -0.29
CA ILE A 90 -14.96 -11.86 -1.44
C ILE A 90 -14.05 -11.24 -2.48
N ILE A 91 -13.24 -10.26 -2.07
CA ILE A 91 -12.39 -9.50 -2.98
C ILE A 91 -11.32 -10.40 -3.59
N MET A 92 -10.78 -11.37 -2.85
CA MET A 92 -9.85 -12.35 -3.39
C MET A 92 -10.47 -13.23 -4.48
N ARG A 93 -11.75 -13.60 -4.34
CA ARG A 93 -12.46 -14.41 -5.32
C ARG A 93 -12.86 -13.62 -6.56
N THR A 94 -13.10 -12.32 -6.43
CA THR A 94 -13.67 -11.49 -7.50
C THR A 94 -12.67 -10.62 -8.26
N GLY A 95 -11.58 -10.18 -7.63
CA GLY A 95 -10.64 -9.24 -8.29
C GLY A 95 -9.19 -9.24 -7.79
N ALA A 96 -8.92 -9.62 -6.54
CA ALA A 96 -7.59 -9.64 -5.93
C ALA A 96 -7.12 -11.08 -5.69
N PHE A 97 -6.90 -11.83 -6.77
CA PHE A 97 -6.55 -13.28 -6.77
C PHE A 97 -5.30 -13.68 -5.96
N ASP A 98 -4.59 -12.70 -5.42
CA ASP A 98 -3.40 -12.86 -4.62
C ASP A 98 -3.45 -11.92 -3.40
N ARG A 99 -3.12 -12.45 -2.21
CA ARG A 99 -3.01 -11.65 -0.98
C ARG A 99 -2.03 -10.49 -1.12
N HIS A 100 -1.00 -10.64 -1.97
CA HIS A 100 0.01 -9.61 -2.20
C HIS A 100 -0.60 -8.34 -2.82
N THR A 101 -1.78 -8.43 -3.45
CA THR A 101 -2.53 -7.26 -3.96
C THR A 101 -3.02 -6.34 -2.83
N PHE A 102 -3.19 -6.83 -1.60
CA PHE A 102 -3.65 -6.03 -0.45
C PHE A 102 -2.54 -5.21 0.21
N TYR A 103 -1.32 -5.23 -0.34
CA TYR A 103 -0.17 -4.53 0.19
C TYR A 103 0.52 -3.67 -0.87
N CYS A 104 1.08 -2.55 -0.41
CA CYS A 104 1.86 -1.66 -1.25
C CYS A 104 3.29 -2.21 -1.44
N PRO A 105 3.81 -2.30 -2.68
CA PRO A 105 5.16 -2.82 -2.96
C PRO A 105 6.29 -1.93 -2.42
N SER A 106 5.98 -0.72 -1.96
CA SER A 106 6.94 0.18 -1.31
C SER A 106 7.27 -0.24 0.14
N TRP A 107 6.35 -0.94 0.82
CA TRP A 107 6.54 -1.41 2.19
C TRP A 107 6.34 -2.92 2.32
N LYS A 108 7.34 -3.68 1.84
CA LYS A 108 7.32 -5.15 1.84
C LYS A 108 7.13 -5.81 3.21
N GLN A 109 7.54 -5.17 4.31
CA GLN A 109 7.40 -5.78 5.64
C GLN A 109 5.93 -5.94 6.06
N ARG A 110 5.04 -5.10 5.52
CA ARG A 110 3.61 -5.17 5.81
C ARG A 110 2.94 -6.36 5.13
N ASP A 111 3.54 -6.87 4.06
CA ASP A 111 3.15 -8.10 3.40
C ASP A 111 3.71 -9.31 4.18
N SER A 112 3.20 -9.49 5.39
CA SER A 112 3.58 -10.57 6.30
C SER A 112 2.36 -11.36 6.72
N ILE A 113 2.54 -12.68 6.85
CA ILE A 113 1.50 -13.60 7.30
C ILE A 113 0.94 -13.20 8.67
N LEU A 114 1.74 -12.52 9.50
CA LEU A 114 1.33 -12.02 10.82
C LEU A 114 0.16 -11.03 10.73
N PHE A 115 0.19 -10.15 9.73
CA PHE A 115 -0.86 -9.17 9.48
C PHE A 115 -2.04 -9.80 8.77
N TRP A 116 -1.77 -10.69 7.80
CA TRP A 116 -2.78 -11.42 7.07
C TRP A 116 -3.63 -12.32 7.97
N ARG A 117 -3.01 -12.98 8.96
CA ARG A 117 -3.64 -13.88 9.93
C ARG A 117 -3.77 -13.26 11.33
N TYR A 118 -3.96 -11.94 11.41
CA TYR A 118 -3.97 -11.19 12.67
C TYR A 118 -4.85 -11.82 13.76
N GLY A 119 -6.07 -12.24 13.39
CA GLY A 119 -7.01 -12.85 14.31
C GLY A 119 -6.47 -14.07 15.07
N GLU A 120 -5.60 -14.87 14.45
CA GLU A 120 -5.06 -16.08 15.04
C GLU A 120 -3.97 -15.83 16.09
N ASN A 121 -3.60 -14.56 16.30
CA ASN A 121 -2.65 -14.16 17.33
C ASN A 121 -1.28 -14.83 17.20
N LEU A 122 -0.81 -15.04 15.96
CA LEU A 122 0.45 -15.74 15.69
C LEU A 122 1.66 -15.07 16.39
N PRO A 123 2.66 -15.85 16.84
CA PRO A 123 3.88 -15.32 17.42
C PRO A 123 4.69 -14.47 16.43
N ALA A 124 5.45 -13.50 16.95
CA ALA A 124 6.43 -12.76 16.16
C ALA A 124 7.47 -13.72 15.56
N GLY A 125 7.88 -13.47 14.32
CA GLY A 125 8.85 -14.31 13.60
C GLY A 125 8.25 -15.55 12.92
N THR A 126 6.93 -15.72 12.92
CA THR A 126 6.27 -16.76 12.13
C THR A 126 6.64 -16.61 10.64
N PRO A 127 7.23 -17.65 10.00
CA PRO A 127 7.67 -17.57 8.62
C PRO A 127 6.47 -17.50 7.68
N GLU A 128 6.67 -16.94 6.49
CA GLU A 128 5.64 -16.86 5.45
C GLU A 128 5.13 -18.24 5.02
N SER A 129 5.99 -19.27 5.09
CA SER A 129 5.66 -20.67 4.81
C SER A 129 4.85 -21.36 5.92
N TYR A 130 4.21 -20.60 6.82
CA TYR A 130 3.45 -21.13 7.95
C TYR A 130 2.48 -22.24 7.48
N LEU A 131 2.79 -23.48 7.90
CA LEU A 131 2.28 -24.71 7.28
C LEU A 131 0.79 -25.00 7.60
N ALA A 132 0.23 -24.35 8.62
CA ALA A 132 -1.17 -24.56 8.95
C ALA A 132 -2.05 -23.90 7.90
N PRO A 133 -3.06 -24.59 7.31
CA PRO A 133 -4.00 -23.93 6.43
C PRO A 133 -4.76 -22.83 7.17
N GLU A 134 -5.24 -21.82 6.43
CA GLU A 134 -6.14 -20.83 7.01
C GLU A 134 -7.46 -21.50 7.44
N PRO A 135 -8.04 -21.11 8.58
CA PRO A 135 -9.37 -21.58 8.94
C PRO A 135 -10.37 -21.16 7.85
N THR A 136 -11.26 -22.08 7.46
CA THR A 136 -12.29 -21.81 6.43
C THR A 136 -13.70 -21.75 7.00
N ALA A 137 -13.89 -22.23 8.24
CA ALA A 137 -15.18 -22.22 8.91
C ALA A 137 -15.57 -20.79 9.32
N GLU A 138 -16.75 -20.34 8.90
CA GLU A 138 -17.30 -19.02 9.22
C GLU A 138 -17.39 -18.79 10.74
N ALA A 139 -17.84 -19.80 11.50
CA ALA A 139 -17.95 -19.73 12.96
C ALA A 139 -16.61 -19.40 13.64
N THR A 140 -15.49 -19.81 13.06
CA THR A 140 -14.15 -19.50 13.57
C THR A 140 -13.70 -18.10 13.15
N ARG A 141 -14.15 -17.60 12.00
CA ARG A 141 -13.60 -16.39 11.37
C ARG A 141 -14.40 -15.11 11.59
N LYS A 142 -15.68 -15.22 11.97
CA LYS A 142 -16.58 -14.07 12.14
C LYS A 142 -16.04 -12.96 13.06
N ASP A 143 -15.27 -13.32 14.09
CA ASP A 143 -14.73 -12.36 15.07
C ASP A 143 -13.29 -11.91 14.74
N TYR A 144 -12.75 -12.34 13.60
CA TYR A 144 -11.38 -12.06 13.18
C TYR A 144 -11.31 -11.04 12.03
N HIS A 145 -10.18 -10.36 11.95
CA HIS A 145 -9.83 -9.44 10.87
C HIS A 145 -8.40 -9.69 10.39
N ARG A 146 -8.09 -9.05 9.26
CA ARG A 146 -6.78 -8.96 8.66
C ARG A 146 -6.29 -7.51 8.72
N ILE A 147 -4.98 -7.32 8.92
CA ILE A 147 -4.33 -6.01 8.81
C ILE A 147 -3.78 -5.84 7.39
N MET A 148 -4.32 -4.88 6.65
CA MET A 148 -4.02 -4.61 5.24
C MET A 148 -2.97 -3.50 5.07
N GLY A 149 -2.45 -3.34 3.86
CA GLY A 149 -1.50 -2.29 3.50
C GLY A 149 -2.04 -1.01 2.90
N TYR A 150 -3.37 -0.91 2.85
CA TYR A 150 -4.12 0.25 2.40
C TYR A 150 -5.13 0.65 3.49
N TYR A 151 -5.56 1.91 3.50
CA TYR A 151 -6.72 2.33 4.27
C TYR A 151 -7.99 2.08 3.46
N TRP A 152 -8.98 1.50 4.12
CA TRP A 152 -10.28 1.18 3.56
C TRP A 152 -11.31 2.16 4.09
N LEU A 153 -11.94 2.90 3.18
CA LEU A 153 -12.89 3.97 3.50
C LEU A 153 -14.34 3.50 3.39
N ILE A 154 -14.54 2.19 3.54
CA ILE A 154 -15.84 1.54 3.61
C ILE A 154 -16.40 1.69 5.03
N ASP A 155 -17.70 1.94 5.15
CA ASP A 155 -18.36 2.03 6.45
C ASP A 155 -18.48 0.67 7.14
N THR A 156 -18.50 0.68 8.48
CA THR A 156 -18.52 -0.51 9.33
C THR A 156 -19.89 -0.67 10.00
N GLU A 157 -20.43 -1.89 10.07
CA GLU A 157 -21.72 -2.14 10.71
C GLU A 157 -21.54 -2.71 12.13
N TYR A 158 -21.30 -1.83 13.09
CA TYR A 158 -21.63 -2.11 14.49
C TYR A 158 -22.57 -1.02 15.02
N GLY A 159 -23.87 -1.15 14.71
CA GLY A 159 -24.94 -0.37 15.33
C GLY A 159 -25.18 1.04 14.78
N GLY A 160 -24.87 1.31 13.51
CA GLY A 160 -25.27 2.57 12.83
C GLY A 160 -24.30 3.15 11.79
N GLY A 161 -23.13 2.54 11.58
CA GLY A 161 -22.04 3.15 10.81
C GLY A 161 -21.08 3.95 11.70
N ARG A 162 -19.91 4.28 11.16
CA ARG A 162 -18.97 5.21 11.79
C ARG A 162 -19.63 6.58 11.97
N LYS A 163 -19.78 6.99 13.23
CA LYS A 163 -20.54 8.21 13.60
C LYS A 163 -19.89 9.51 13.10
N LEU A 164 -18.56 9.53 13.03
CA LEU A 164 -17.78 10.69 12.62
C LEU A 164 -17.19 10.42 11.25
N ASP A 165 -17.47 11.31 10.30
CA ASP A 165 -16.83 11.29 8.99
C ASP A 165 -15.36 11.72 9.09
N PRO A 166 -14.52 11.35 8.11
CA PRO A 166 -13.15 11.86 8.03
C PRO A 166 -13.11 13.39 7.94
N PHE A 167 -12.04 13.99 8.44
CA PHE A 167 -11.87 15.44 8.45
C PHE A 167 -11.79 16.01 7.03
N SER A 168 -12.42 17.18 6.86
CA SER A 168 -12.30 18.00 5.66
C SER A 168 -12.14 19.44 6.10
N TYR A 169 -10.91 19.97 6.02
CA TYR A 169 -10.65 21.36 6.37
C TYR A 169 -11.09 22.27 5.23
N ASP A 170 -10.52 22.04 4.05
CA ASP A 170 -10.81 22.79 2.83
C ASP A 170 -11.30 21.81 1.75
N GLY A 171 -12.58 21.90 1.37
CA GLY A 171 -13.14 21.11 0.27
C GLY A 171 -14.40 20.30 0.61
N PRO A 172 -14.77 19.34 -0.27
CA PRO A 172 -16.00 18.57 -0.13
C PRO A 172 -15.94 17.62 1.07
N LYS A 173 -17.07 17.49 1.76
CA LYS A 173 -17.21 16.60 2.92
C LYS A 173 -16.80 15.17 2.56
N LYS A 174 -15.89 14.61 3.35
CA LYS A 174 -15.49 13.20 3.29
C LYS A 174 -16.56 12.33 3.94
N GLN A 175 -16.63 11.07 3.55
CA GLN A 175 -17.66 10.15 4.01
C GLN A 175 -17.13 8.72 4.03
N TRP A 176 -17.73 7.90 4.88
CA TRP A 176 -17.59 6.45 4.80
C TRP A 176 -18.54 5.89 3.75
N VAL A 177 -18.02 4.99 2.90
CA VAL A 177 -18.76 4.49 1.73
C VAL A 177 -19.54 3.23 2.11
N LYS A 178 -20.87 3.27 1.94
CA LYS A 178 -21.76 2.10 2.10
C LYS A 178 -22.17 1.47 0.78
N SER A 179 -22.18 2.27 -0.28
CA SER A 179 -22.79 1.90 -1.55
C SER A 179 -22.11 2.62 -2.71
N THR A 180 -22.06 1.94 -3.86
CA THR A 180 -21.60 2.48 -5.14
C THR A 180 -22.66 3.31 -5.85
N THR A 181 -23.94 3.15 -5.48
CA THR A 181 -25.09 3.82 -6.11
C THR A 181 -25.63 4.99 -5.28
N SER A 182 -25.27 5.06 -3.99
CA SER A 182 -25.73 6.13 -3.09
C SER A 182 -24.60 6.65 -2.22
N THR A 183 -24.38 7.97 -2.26
CA THR A 183 -23.41 8.68 -1.41
C THR A 183 -24.13 9.56 -0.39
N LYS A 184 -23.60 9.65 0.84
CA LYS A 184 -24.16 10.40 1.98
C LYS A 184 -24.44 11.86 1.66
N TYR A 185 -23.56 12.49 0.88
CA TYR A 185 -23.64 13.91 0.52
C TYR A 185 -24.05 14.17 -0.93
N LYS A 186 -24.53 13.16 -1.66
CA LYS A 186 -24.75 13.24 -3.12
C LYS A 186 -23.51 13.73 -3.87
N ALA A 187 -22.33 13.43 -3.32
CA ALA A 187 -21.05 13.76 -3.92
C ALA A 187 -20.88 12.95 -5.22
N PRO A 188 -20.31 13.54 -6.28
CA PRO A 188 -19.94 12.80 -7.48
C PRO A 188 -19.03 11.63 -7.14
N ALA A 189 -19.26 10.46 -7.73
CA ALA A 189 -18.49 9.24 -7.44
C ALA A 189 -16.97 9.44 -7.64
N ALA A 190 -16.57 10.25 -8.63
CA ALA A 190 -15.18 10.64 -8.88
C ALA A 190 -14.51 11.44 -7.75
N THR A 191 -15.25 11.90 -6.75
CA THR A 191 -14.69 12.65 -5.61
C THR A 191 -14.75 11.87 -4.30
N VAL A 192 -15.35 10.68 -4.30
CA VAL A 192 -15.53 9.86 -3.11
C VAL A 192 -14.43 8.84 -3.07
N GLU A 193 -13.53 8.97 -2.10
CA GLU A 193 -12.44 8.02 -1.88
C GLU A 193 -12.95 6.70 -1.31
N LEU A 194 -12.38 5.58 -1.77
CA LEU A 194 -12.79 4.22 -1.41
C LEU A 194 -11.65 3.42 -0.76
N ILE A 195 -10.46 3.46 -1.35
CA ILE A 195 -9.22 2.86 -0.82
C ILE A 195 -8.10 3.86 -1.05
N THR A 196 -7.17 3.99 -0.09
CA THR A 196 -5.99 4.84 -0.25
C THR A 196 -4.75 4.17 0.29
N ASP A 197 -3.61 4.49 -0.32
CA ASP A 197 -2.29 4.20 0.21
C ASP A 197 -2.15 4.72 1.63
N VAL A 198 -1.41 3.96 2.44
CA VAL A 198 -1.19 4.33 3.83
C VAL A 198 -0.16 5.44 3.91
N THR A 199 -0.59 6.61 4.36
CA THR A 199 0.30 7.69 4.82
C THR A 199 -0.03 7.95 6.29
N ALA A 200 0.86 7.50 7.17
CA ALA A 200 0.73 7.57 8.62
C ALA A 200 1.91 8.33 9.23
N SER A 201 1.65 9.09 10.29
CA SER A 201 2.69 9.77 11.06
C SER A 201 2.41 9.75 12.55
N ASP A 202 3.45 10.07 13.32
CA ASP A 202 3.38 10.19 14.76
C ASP A 202 2.65 11.43 15.31
N GLY A 203 2.18 12.30 14.41
CA GLY A 203 1.42 13.50 14.74
C GLY A 203 0.90 14.24 13.51
N PRO A 204 0.03 15.25 13.69
CA PRO A 204 -0.69 15.90 12.60
C PRO A 204 0.09 17.04 11.92
N ASN A 205 1.31 17.35 12.36
CA ASN A 205 2.10 18.44 11.80
C ASN A 205 2.99 17.92 10.67
N ARG A 206 2.72 18.35 9.43
CA ARG A 206 3.44 17.94 8.22
C ARG A 206 4.95 18.14 8.31
N GLU A 207 5.40 19.20 8.97
CA GLU A 207 6.82 19.58 9.00
C GLU A 207 7.61 18.90 10.12
N THR A 208 6.96 18.58 11.23
CA THR A 208 7.63 18.06 12.42
C THR A 208 7.36 16.59 12.71
N ALA A 209 6.34 15.99 12.08
CA ALA A 209 5.97 14.61 12.34
C ALA A 209 6.94 13.61 11.67
N ASP A 210 7.12 12.45 12.30
CA ASP A 210 7.82 11.30 11.76
C ASP A 210 6.84 10.38 11.01
N PHE A 211 7.12 10.12 9.74
CA PHE A 211 6.32 9.26 8.85
C PHE A 211 6.85 7.82 8.76
N THR A 212 7.92 7.51 9.50
CA THR A 212 8.60 6.22 9.52
C THR A 212 8.34 5.42 10.78
N GLN A 213 7.99 6.11 11.87
CA GLN A 213 7.82 5.55 13.21
C GLN A 213 6.46 5.91 13.81
N ALA A 214 5.39 5.83 13.03
CA ALA A 214 4.06 5.93 13.59
C ALA A 214 3.81 4.72 14.51
N THR A 215 3.14 4.96 15.63
CA THR A 215 2.88 3.94 16.65
C THR A 215 1.39 3.77 16.82
N GLY A 216 0.96 2.51 16.89
CA GLY A 216 -0.45 2.14 16.98
C GLY A 216 -0.61 0.71 17.47
N GLY A 217 -1.62 0.01 16.96
CA GLY A 217 -1.89 -1.38 17.35
C GLY A 217 -0.77 -2.36 17.01
N CYS A 218 -0.05 -2.14 15.91
CA CYS A 218 1.08 -2.98 15.51
C CYS A 218 2.27 -2.84 16.48
N TRP A 219 2.55 -1.61 16.91
CA TRP A 219 3.63 -1.30 17.85
C TRP A 219 3.37 -1.95 19.22
N SER A 220 2.20 -1.73 19.80
CA SER A 220 1.88 -2.25 21.14
C SER A 220 1.99 -3.77 21.25
N ARG A 221 1.75 -4.48 20.13
CA ARG A 221 1.74 -5.93 20.09
C ARG A 221 3.07 -6.57 19.68
N TRP A 222 3.74 -6.00 18.68
CA TRP A 222 4.91 -6.62 18.05
C TRP A 222 6.13 -5.71 17.98
N GLN A 223 6.04 -4.49 18.52
CA GLN A 223 7.08 -3.47 18.38
C GLN A 223 7.44 -3.21 16.91
N VAL A 224 6.42 -3.31 16.04
CA VAL A 224 6.53 -2.97 14.62
C VAL A 224 5.96 -1.57 14.42
N TYR A 225 6.79 -0.65 13.94
CA TYR A 225 6.37 0.68 13.57
C TYR A 225 5.48 0.66 12.33
N ASP A 226 4.43 1.47 12.35
CA ASP A 226 3.66 1.80 11.17
C ASP A 226 4.44 2.84 10.36
N ARG A 227 4.78 2.49 9.12
CA ARG A 227 5.52 3.33 8.20
C ARG A 227 4.59 3.78 7.07
N SER A 228 4.71 5.05 6.66
CA SER A 228 4.07 5.51 5.43
C SER A 228 4.57 4.73 4.20
N ASN A 229 3.67 4.46 3.26
CA ASN A 229 4.02 3.99 1.94
C ASN A 229 4.78 5.11 1.18
N HIS A 230 5.54 4.71 0.16
CA HIS A 230 6.17 5.64 -0.80
C HIS A 230 7.04 6.74 -0.17
N ILE A 231 7.88 6.39 0.80
CA ILE A 231 8.83 7.32 1.42
C ILE A 231 9.99 7.66 0.49
N ARG A 232 10.27 8.96 0.36
CA ARG A 232 11.43 9.55 -0.29
C ARG A 232 12.47 9.97 0.75
N ASN A 233 13.75 9.82 0.42
CA ASN A 233 14.88 10.27 1.25
C ASN A 233 14.79 9.77 2.71
N SER A 234 14.24 8.57 2.90
CA SER A 234 14.09 7.88 4.18
C SER A 234 13.16 8.49 5.22
N THR A 235 12.63 9.70 5.06
CA THR A 235 11.85 10.37 6.13
C THR A 235 10.53 11.00 5.71
N LYS A 236 10.38 11.47 4.46
CA LYS A 236 9.15 12.14 4.01
C LYS A 236 8.38 11.28 2.99
N PRO A 237 7.05 11.15 3.10
CA PRO A 237 6.24 10.51 2.07
C PRO A 237 6.34 11.30 0.76
N SER A 238 6.25 10.60 -0.36
CA SER A 238 6.14 11.24 -1.67
C SER A 238 4.68 11.45 -2.10
N GLY A 239 3.75 10.73 -1.48
CA GLY A 239 2.34 10.71 -1.81
C GLY A 239 1.77 9.29 -1.68
N GLY A 240 0.59 9.09 -2.23
CA GLY A 240 -0.13 7.83 -2.22
C GLY A 240 -1.16 7.77 -3.34
N ASN A 241 -1.49 6.55 -3.76
CA ASN A 241 -2.62 6.32 -4.64
C ASN A 241 -3.94 6.39 -3.85
N ILE A 242 -4.99 6.79 -4.55
CA ILE A 242 -6.34 6.85 -4.02
C ILE A 242 -7.28 6.30 -5.09
N LEU A 243 -7.96 5.21 -4.77
CA LEU A 243 -9.08 4.69 -5.52
C LEU A 243 -10.36 5.45 -5.17
N PHE A 244 -11.08 5.88 -6.19
CA PHE A 244 -12.38 6.54 -6.06
C PHE A 244 -13.55 5.61 -6.38
N LEU A 245 -14.75 6.04 -6.00
CA LEU A 245 -15.98 5.25 -6.11
C LEU A 245 -16.41 4.93 -7.55
N ASP A 246 -15.98 5.73 -8.53
CA ASP A 246 -16.17 5.45 -9.96
C ASP A 246 -15.09 4.51 -10.54
N GLY A 247 -14.10 4.12 -9.74
CA GLY A 247 -13.06 3.16 -10.09
C GLY A 247 -11.79 3.73 -10.71
N HIS A 248 -11.65 5.05 -10.84
CA HIS A 248 -10.36 5.63 -11.19
C HIS A 248 -9.42 5.66 -9.98
N VAL A 249 -8.12 5.69 -10.25
CA VAL A 249 -7.07 5.77 -9.24
C VAL A 249 -6.18 6.94 -9.58
N ASP A 250 -6.02 7.87 -8.63
CA ASP A 250 -5.16 9.03 -8.79
C ASP A 250 -4.02 9.02 -7.77
N TRP A 251 -2.86 9.49 -8.21
CA TRP A 251 -1.73 9.76 -7.33
C TRP A 251 -1.85 11.15 -6.72
N ARG A 252 -1.96 11.23 -5.39
CA ARG A 252 -1.93 12.50 -4.67
C ARG A 252 -0.55 12.72 -4.07
N LYS A 253 0.03 13.90 -4.31
CA LYS A 253 1.33 14.25 -3.71
C LYS A 253 1.16 14.53 -2.22
N PHE A 254 2.18 14.23 -1.44
CA PHE A 254 2.14 14.47 0.00
C PHE A 254 1.88 15.95 0.37
N ASP A 255 2.38 16.89 -0.43
CA ASP A 255 2.14 18.33 -0.21
C ASP A 255 0.66 18.74 -0.34
N GLU A 256 -0.14 17.93 -1.04
CA GLU A 256 -1.58 18.10 -1.28
C GLU A 256 -2.44 17.29 -0.29
N MET A 257 -1.83 16.40 0.51
CA MET A 257 -2.55 15.56 1.49
C MET A 257 -2.81 16.30 2.79
N GLU A 258 -3.97 16.08 3.40
CA GLU A 258 -4.29 16.63 4.72
C GLU A 258 -4.47 15.50 5.74
N VAL A 259 -4.43 15.83 7.04
CA VAL A 259 -4.86 14.87 8.06
C VAL A 259 -6.36 14.66 7.90
N ARG A 260 -6.77 13.44 7.58
CA ARG A 260 -8.18 13.10 7.40
C ARG A 260 -8.72 12.25 8.53
N TRP A 261 -7.85 11.60 9.29
CA TRP A 261 -8.26 10.81 10.45
C TRP A 261 -7.20 10.80 11.55
N ARG A 262 -7.64 10.87 12.80
CA ARG A 262 -6.81 10.67 14.00
C ARG A 262 -7.68 10.14 15.12
N ILE A 263 -7.10 9.36 16.02
CA ILE A 263 -7.80 8.92 17.23
C ILE A 263 -7.82 10.07 18.23
N ALA A 264 -8.99 10.45 18.73
CA ALA A 264 -9.13 11.63 19.60
C ALA A 264 -8.37 11.52 20.93
N THR A 265 -8.15 10.30 21.43
CA THR A 265 -7.52 10.01 22.73
C THR A 265 -6.02 9.71 22.65
N SER A 266 -5.40 9.78 21.45
CA SER A 266 -3.98 9.49 21.23
C SER A 266 -3.37 10.56 20.33
N ASP A 267 -2.09 10.90 20.56
CA ASP A 267 -1.34 11.79 19.67
C ASP A 267 -0.93 11.09 18.35
N ASN A 268 -1.04 9.75 18.27
CA ASN A 268 -0.54 8.92 17.17
C ASN A 268 -1.47 7.70 16.92
N PRO A 269 -1.70 7.25 15.67
CA PRO A 269 -1.27 7.85 14.42
C PRO A 269 -2.24 8.86 13.83
N SER A 270 -1.66 9.85 13.14
CA SER A 270 -2.37 10.72 12.21
C SER A 270 -2.32 10.13 10.82
N MET A 271 -3.46 10.07 10.15
CA MET A 271 -3.61 9.44 8.82
C MET A 271 -3.93 10.50 7.78
N TRP A 272 -3.25 10.40 6.64
CA TRP A 272 -3.24 11.41 5.61
C TRP A 272 -3.68 10.84 4.27
N TRP A 273 -4.53 11.60 3.58
CA TRP A 273 -4.84 11.43 2.16
C TRP A 273 -5.53 12.66 1.59
#